data_AF-A0A3A4VHM1-F1
#
_entry.id   AF-A0A3A4VHM1-F1
#
_cell.length_a   1.000
_cell.length_b   1.000
_cell.length_c   1.000
_cell.angle_alpha   90.00
_cell.angle_beta   90.00
_cell.angle_gamma   90.00
#
_symmetry.space_group_name_H-M   'P 1'
#
loop_
_entity.id
_entity.type
_entity.pdbx_description
1 polymer ?
#
loop_
_entity_poly.entity_id
_entity_poly.type
_entity_poly.pdbx_seq_one_letter_code
_entity_poly.pdbx_strand_id
1 'polypeptide(L)'
;MSSSKLALFALCIGIIAAPFFADAAITSACDIVTLLNRIKEWFGILVGIIATIAILYAGLLFMTAAGSDEQITKAKSTLLWALVGIAVALLASGVVAFVQTIVGGTLPANCP
;
A
#
# COMPACT_ATOMS: atom_id res chain seq x y z
N MET A 1 -3.89 -22.72 -17.95
CA MET A 1 -4.16 -21.34 -17.46
C MET A 1 -3.04 -20.85 -16.52
N SER A 2 -1.75 -21.05 -16.84
CA SER A 2 -0.68 -20.95 -15.82
C SER A 2 0.63 -20.25 -16.24
N SER A 3 0.76 -19.75 -17.46
CA SER A 3 2.01 -19.07 -17.88
C SER A 3 1.81 -17.56 -18.04
N SER A 4 0.63 -17.15 -18.51
CA SER A 4 0.25 -15.74 -18.69
C SER A 4 0.05 -14.99 -17.36
N LYS A 5 -0.50 -15.64 -16.33
CA LYS A 5 -0.66 -15.04 -14.99
C LYS A 5 0.68 -14.84 -14.28
N LEU A 6 1.62 -15.77 -14.48
CA LEU A 6 2.98 -15.70 -13.92
C LEU A 6 3.78 -14.56 -14.57
N ALA A 7 3.65 -14.41 -15.89
CA ALA A 7 4.23 -13.29 -16.64
C ALA A 7 3.64 -11.94 -16.23
N LEU A 8 2.32 -11.87 -15.99
CA LEU A 8 1.65 -10.66 -15.50
C LEU A 8 2.16 -10.26 -14.09
N PHE A 9 2.36 -11.25 -13.22
CA PHE A 9 2.85 -11.03 -11.86
C PHE A 9 4.33 -10.59 -11.85
N ALA A 10 5.16 -11.22 -12.69
CA ALA A 10 6.58 -10.87 -12.85
C ALA A 10 6.78 -9.48 -13.52
N LEU A 11 5.92 -9.12 -14.47
CA LEU A 11 5.95 -7.82 -15.13
C LEU A 11 5.48 -6.70 -14.18
N CYS A 12 4.50 -6.97 -13.31
CA CYS A 12 4.16 -6.07 -12.21
C CYS A 12 5.34 -5.90 -11.25
N ILE A 13 6.00 -6.98 -10.83
CA ILE A 13 7.16 -6.89 -9.92
C ILE A 13 8.31 -6.09 -10.56
N GLY A 14 8.58 -6.28 -11.86
CA GLY A 14 9.60 -5.52 -12.59
C GLY A 14 9.31 -4.03 -12.67
N ILE A 15 8.05 -3.64 -12.92
CA ILE A 15 7.63 -2.22 -12.96
C ILE A 15 7.63 -1.60 -11.55
N ILE A 16 7.21 -2.35 -10.53
CA ILE A 16 7.17 -1.88 -9.14
C ILE A 16 8.59 -1.72 -8.58
N ALA A 17 9.56 -2.53 -9.02
CA ALA A 17 10.95 -2.45 -8.55
C ALA A 17 11.83 -1.46 -9.35
N ALA A 18 11.48 -1.14 -10.60
CA ALA A 18 12.19 -0.16 -11.42
C ALA A 18 12.47 1.19 -10.72
N PRO A 19 11.53 1.82 -10.00
CA PRO A 19 11.81 3.07 -9.29
C PRO A 19 12.76 2.91 -8.09
N PHE A 20 12.95 1.69 -7.56
CA PHE A 20 13.89 1.42 -6.47
C PHE A 20 15.36 1.41 -6.95
N PHE A 21 15.61 1.07 -8.21
CA PHE A 21 16.96 0.99 -8.79
C PHE A 21 17.35 2.21 -9.64
N ALA A 22 16.43 3.13 -9.91
CA ALA A 22 16.65 4.23 -10.84
C ALA A 22 17.48 5.39 -10.26
N ASP A 23 17.40 5.65 -8.95
CA ASP A 23 18.09 6.78 -8.32
C ASP A 23 19.14 6.32 -7.31
N ALA A 24 20.37 6.10 -7.80
CA ALA A 24 21.56 5.91 -6.98
C ALA A 24 22.39 7.20 -6.81
N ALA A 25 21.95 8.32 -7.40
CA ALA A 25 22.67 9.59 -7.33
C ALA A 25 22.20 10.38 -6.10
N ILE A 26 23.08 10.54 -5.10
CA ILE A 26 22.88 11.46 -3.97
C ILE A 26 23.78 12.67 -4.21
N THR A 27 23.19 13.79 -4.61
CA THR A 27 23.87 15.06 -4.85
C THR A 27 23.33 16.23 -4.00
N SER A 28 22.20 16.07 -3.27
CA SER A 28 21.71 17.11 -2.33
C SER A 28 20.65 16.61 -1.33
N ALA A 29 20.25 17.45 -0.35
CA ALA A 29 19.19 17.15 0.63
C ALA A 29 17.82 16.83 -0.01
N CYS A 30 17.63 17.23 -1.26
CA CYS A 30 16.53 16.85 -2.12
C CYS A 30 16.43 15.33 -2.34
N ASP A 31 17.55 14.62 -2.54
CA ASP A 31 17.54 13.18 -2.80
C ASP A 31 16.99 12.39 -1.61
N ILE A 32 17.23 12.88 -0.39
CA ILE A 32 16.70 12.23 0.82
C ILE A 32 15.16 12.25 0.80
N VAL A 33 14.55 13.35 0.35
CA VAL A 33 13.08 13.46 0.26
C VAL A 33 12.54 12.59 -0.86
N THR A 34 13.20 12.58 -2.03
CA THR A 34 12.81 11.73 -3.16
C THR A 34 12.93 10.26 -2.80
N LEU A 35 14.01 9.84 -2.16
CA LEU A 35 14.19 8.48 -1.62
C LEU A 35 13.09 8.14 -0.61
N LEU A 36 12.74 9.04 0.31
CA LEU A 36 11.69 8.81 1.30
C LEU A 36 10.31 8.64 0.64
N ASN A 37 10.00 9.45 -0.37
CA ASN A 37 8.75 9.36 -1.11
C ASN A 37 8.69 8.08 -1.95
N ARG A 38 9.80 7.70 -2.60
CA ARG A 38 9.93 6.42 -3.32
C ARG A 38 9.73 5.23 -2.39
N ILE A 39 10.34 5.24 -1.21
CA ILE A 39 10.15 4.18 -0.21
C ILE A 39 8.69 4.12 0.23
N LYS A 40 8.05 5.26 0.51
CA LYS A 40 6.62 5.32 0.87
C LYS A 40 5.73 4.76 -0.24
N GLU A 41 5.98 5.13 -1.48
CA GLU A 41 5.18 4.68 -2.62
C GLU A 41 5.33 3.16 -2.84
N TRP A 42 6.55 2.65 -2.71
CA TRP A 42 6.83 1.22 -2.80
C TRP A 42 6.18 0.42 -1.66
N PHE A 43 6.27 0.92 -0.43
CA PHE A 43 5.54 0.36 0.72
C PHE A 43 4.03 0.43 0.51
N GLY A 44 3.51 1.54 -0.02
CA GLY A 44 2.10 1.72 -0.33
C GLY A 44 1.57 0.68 -1.31
N ILE A 45 2.34 0.37 -2.36
CA ILE A 45 2.00 -0.68 -3.33
C ILE A 45 1.98 -2.07 -2.66
N LEU A 46 2.99 -2.40 -1.86
CA LEU A 46 3.04 -3.67 -1.11
C LEU A 46 1.83 -3.82 -0.18
N VAL A 47 1.52 -2.79 0.59
CA VAL A 47 0.36 -2.77 1.50
C VAL A 47 -0.95 -2.89 0.72
N GLY A 48 -1.07 -2.23 -0.43
CA GLY A 48 -2.26 -2.31 -1.29
C GLY A 48 -2.52 -3.72 -1.83
N ILE A 49 -1.48 -4.45 -2.22
CA ILE A 49 -1.59 -5.85 -2.67
C ILE A 49 -2.07 -6.74 -1.50
N ILE A 50 -1.44 -6.60 -0.33
CA ILE A 50 -1.81 -7.38 0.86
C ILE A 50 -3.25 -7.09 1.29
N ALA A 51 -3.65 -5.81 1.29
CA ALA A 51 -5.01 -5.40 1.61
C ALA A 51 -6.04 -6.02 0.66
N THR A 52 -5.76 -6.03 -0.64
CA THR A 52 -6.65 -6.64 -1.65
C THR A 52 -6.84 -8.14 -1.41
N ILE A 53 -5.74 -8.86 -1.11
CA ILE A 53 -5.80 -10.29 -0.79
C ILE A 53 -6.57 -10.56 0.50
N ALA A 54 -6.36 -9.75 1.54
CA ALA A 54 -7.05 -9.88 2.82
C ALA A 54 -8.57 -9.68 2.68
N ILE A 55 -9.01 -8.71 1.88
CA ILE A 55 -10.43 -8.47 1.59
C ILE A 55 -11.04 -9.66 0.84
N LEU A 56 -10.35 -10.19 -0.17
CA LEU A 56 -10.79 -11.38 -0.90
C LEU A 56 -10.90 -12.61 0.01
N TYR A 57 -9.93 -12.82 0.89
CA TYR A 57 -9.96 -13.93 1.85
C TYR A 57 -11.11 -13.77 2.86
N ALA A 58 -11.33 -12.56 3.38
CA ALA A 58 -12.45 -12.28 4.28
C ALA A 58 -13.80 -12.52 3.59
N GLY A 59 -13.95 -12.11 2.33
CA GLY A 59 -15.16 -12.36 1.53
C GLY A 59 -15.42 -13.85 1.32
N LEU A 60 -14.40 -14.62 0.95
CA LEU A 60 -14.52 -16.08 0.78
C LEU A 60 -14.83 -16.80 2.10
N LEU A 61 -14.23 -16.36 3.21
CA LEU A 61 -14.54 -16.90 4.54
C LEU A 61 -16.00 -16.59 4.93
N PHE A 62 -16.51 -15.41 4.59
CA PHE A 62 -17.90 -15.03 4.84
C PHE A 62 -18.88 -15.87 3.99
N MET A 63 -18.54 -16.13 2.73
CA MET A 63 -19.36 -16.96 1.83
C MET A 63 -19.35 -18.45 2.20
N THR A 64 -18.23 -18.97 2.71
CA THR A 64 -18.07 -20.39 3.08
C THR A 64 -18.48 -20.69 4.53
N ALA A 65 -18.84 -19.67 5.33
CA ALA A 65 -19.18 -19.84 6.74
C ALA A 65 -20.41 -20.72 7.02
N ALA A 66 -21.28 -20.96 6.01
CA ALA A 66 -22.36 -21.96 5.98
C ALA A 66 -23.22 -22.12 7.26
N GLY A 67 -23.31 -21.09 8.11
CA GLY A 67 -24.09 -21.10 9.35
C GLY A 67 -23.35 -21.50 10.63
N SER A 68 -22.02 -21.65 10.60
CA SER A 68 -21.24 -21.75 11.85
C SER A 68 -20.94 -20.36 12.41
N ASP A 69 -21.51 -20.06 13.59
CA ASP A 69 -21.36 -18.74 14.25
C ASP A 69 -19.88 -18.35 14.46
N GLU A 70 -19.02 -19.34 14.64
CA GLU A 70 -17.57 -19.17 14.80
C GLU A 70 -16.92 -18.58 13.54
N GLN A 71 -17.27 -19.09 12.35
CA GLN A 71 -16.74 -18.61 11.07
C GLN A 71 -17.33 -17.24 10.72
N ILE A 72 -18.60 -17.00 11.05
CA ILE A 72 -19.24 -15.69 10.84
C ILE A 72 -18.59 -14.63 11.73
N THR A 73 -18.32 -14.95 13.00
CA THR A 73 -17.65 -14.03 13.93
C THR A 73 -16.22 -13.74 13.48
N LYS A 74 -15.47 -14.77 13.07
CA LYS A 74 -14.14 -14.57 12.48
C LYS A 74 -14.20 -13.71 11.22
N ALA A 75 -15.10 -13.99 10.29
CA ALA A 75 -15.21 -13.23 9.05
C ALA A 75 -15.55 -11.75 9.32
N LYS A 76 -16.47 -11.46 10.25
CA LYS A 76 -16.77 -10.08 10.68
C LYS A 76 -15.56 -9.38 11.29
N SER A 77 -14.82 -10.04 12.18
CA SER A 77 -13.62 -9.44 12.79
C SER A 77 -12.54 -9.14 11.75
N THR A 78 -12.30 -10.06 10.81
CA THR A 78 -11.36 -9.86 9.70
C THR A 78 -11.79 -8.70 8.79
N LEU A 79 -13.09 -8.59 8.50
CA LEU A 79 -13.64 -7.51 7.69
C LEU A 79 -13.49 -6.15 8.39
N LEU A 80 -13.75 -6.07 9.70
CA LEU A 80 -13.52 -4.88 10.49
C LEU A 80 -12.04 -4.47 10.49
N TRP A 81 -11.12 -5.41 10.70
CA TRP A 81 -9.69 -5.13 10.65
C TRP A 81 -9.22 -4.67 9.26
N ALA A 82 -9.76 -5.27 8.19
CA ALA A 82 -9.49 -4.81 6.82
C ALA A 82 -9.99 -3.37 6.61
N LEU A 83 -11.19 -3.04 7.10
CA LEU A 83 -11.78 -1.71 6.98
C LEU A 83 -10.99 -0.67 7.77
N VAL A 84 -10.55 -1.01 8.98
CA VAL A 84 -9.68 -0.17 9.81
C VAL A 84 -8.34 0.08 9.12
N GLY A 85 -7.73 -0.94 8.49
CA GLY A 85 -6.49 -0.77 7.73
C GLY A 85 -6.61 0.25 6.60
N ILE A 86 -7.72 0.20 5.83
CA ILE A 86 -8.00 1.18 4.78
C ILE A 86 -8.23 2.57 5.38
N ALA A 87 -9.02 2.65 6.46
CA ALA A 87 -9.30 3.91 7.13
C ALA A 87 -8.01 4.59 7.64
N VAL A 88 -7.11 3.82 8.26
CA VAL A 88 -5.81 4.32 8.73
C VAL A 88 -4.92 4.77 7.57
N ALA A 89 -4.91 4.05 6.44
CA ALA A 89 -4.16 4.46 5.25
C ALA A 89 -4.65 5.82 4.68
N LEU A 90 -5.97 6.01 4.64
CA LEU A 90 -6.59 7.28 4.23
C LEU A 90 -6.33 8.42 5.22
N LEU A 91 -6.34 8.12 6.52
CA LEU A 91 -6.03 9.11 7.55
C LEU A 91 -4.54 9.49 7.54
N ALA A 92 -3.64 8.54 7.27
CA ALA A 92 -2.21 8.79 7.20
C ALA A 92 -1.87 9.82 6.11
N SER A 93 -2.47 9.72 4.92
CA SER A 93 -2.26 10.72 3.87
C SER A 93 -2.84 12.09 4.25
N GLY A 94 -4.01 12.13 4.91
CA GLY A 94 -4.61 13.36 5.41
C GLY A 94 -3.75 14.07 6.46
N VAL A 95 -3.18 13.33 7.41
CA VAL A 95 -2.29 13.88 8.44
C VAL A 95 -1.00 14.42 7.83
N VAL A 96 -0.40 13.72 6.86
CA VAL A 96 0.81 14.19 6.17
C VAL A 96 0.55 15.52 5.45
N ALA A 97 -0.57 15.65 4.73
CA ALA A 97 -0.95 16.89 4.06
C ALA A 97 -1.23 18.04 5.04
N PHE A 98 -1.84 17.74 6.18
CA PHE A 98 -2.11 18.71 7.24
C PHE A 98 -0.82 19.23 7.88
N VAL A 99 0.12 18.33 8.19
CA VAL A 99 1.44 18.69 8.73
C VAL A 99 2.23 19.54 7.73
N GLN A 100 2.21 19.21 6.44
CA GLN A 100 2.84 20.01 5.39
C GLN A 100 2.27 21.44 5.33
N THR A 101 0.97 21.59 5.58
CA THR A 101 0.29 22.90 5.55
C THR A 101 0.61 23.75 6.78
N ILE A 102 0.70 23.14 7.98
CA ILE A 102 0.97 23.87 9.24
C ILE A 102 2.44 24.21 9.41
N VAL A 103 3.34 23.30 9.07
CA VAL A 103 4.78 23.48 9.31
C VAL A 103 5.41 24.39 8.26
N GLY A 104 4.72 24.71 7.15
CA GLY A 104 5.23 25.60 6.09
C GLY A 104 6.47 25.05 5.37
N GLY A 105 6.93 23.85 5.73
CA GLY A 105 7.94 23.09 5.03
C GLY A 105 7.33 22.46 3.79
N THR A 106 7.02 23.26 2.77
CA THR A 106 7.00 22.73 1.41
C THR A 106 8.41 22.27 1.14
N LEU A 107 8.67 20.97 1.31
CA LEU A 107 9.86 20.36 0.72
C LEU A 107 9.82 20.79 -0.75
N PRO A 108 10.85 21.52 -1.24
CA PRO A 108 10.80 22.15 -2.55
C PRO A 108 10.35 21.13 -3.60
N ALA A 109 9.19 21.38 -4.22
CA ALA A 109 8.60 20.56 -5.28
C ALA A 109 9.39 20.67 -6.61
N ASN A 110 10.62 21.17 -6.54
CA ASN A 110 11.54 21.48 -7.64
C ASN A 110 12.93 20.85 -7.42
N CYS A 111 13.03 19.86 -6.55
CA CYS A 111 14.02 18.81 -6.74
C CYS A 111 13.62 18.04 -8.01
N PRO A 112 14.50 17.89 -9.03
CA PRO A 112 14.18 17.09 -10.21
C PRO A 112 13.82 15.64 -9.85
#